data_AF-A0A7C3D4D7-F1
#
_entry.id   AF-A0A7C3D4D7-F1
#
_cell.length_a   1.000
_cell.length_b   1.000
_cell.length_c   1.000
_cell.angle_alpha   90.00
_cell.angle_beta   90.00
_cell.angle_gamma   90.00
#
_symmetry.space_group_name_H-M   'P 1'
#
loop_
_entity.id
_entity.type
_entity.pdbx_description
1 polymer ?
#
loop_
_entity_poly.entity_id
_entity_poly.type
_entity_poly.pdbx_seq_one_letter_code
_entity_poly.pdbx_strand_id
1 'polypeptide(L)'
;MLRKIISIVAVLSLAALMTQCGDFLSGGILDKDPNRPTEVPLYAQLAGIQPVTYGFVEGDVGILASVWMQHVAGVVHQYTAYDVFEVTSDLFNGPWAQIYQEGGLVDTREIQKKAAEKGMRVISGIAKMHEALLVATAADVWGDIPYSEAVNPDITSPKFDKQSEVHNAVLDLIDSAIEDFNAGQENFDGSYDFAFGGNTAKWIQAAHTLKARILLNWAEVKPENYQAALNEAQQGISSFEGNWVAHHSDNVGEQNI
;
A
#
# COMPACT_ATOMS: atom_id res chain seq x y z
N MET A 1 72.55 -24.18 11.23
CA MET A 1 71.44 -24.69 10.40
C MET A 1 70.10 -24.68 11.14
N LEU A 2 70.01 -25.22 12.36
CA LEU A 2 68.75 -25.35 13.11
C LEU A 2 67.98 -24.02 13.30
N ARG A 3 68.66 -22.91 13.62
CA ARG A 3 68.03 -21.58 13.72
C ARG A 3 67.39 -21.08 12.43
N LYS A 4 67.99 -21.36 11.26
CA LYS A 4 67.43 -20.96 9.96
C LYS A 4 66.19 -21.79 9.61
N ILE A 5 66.18 -23.07 9.98
CA ILE A 5 65.03 -23.96 9.79
C ILE A 5 63.85 -23.51 10.67
N ILE A 6 64.11 -23.18 11.95
CA ILE A 6 63.07 -22.68 12.86
C ILE A 6 62.47 -21.36 12.35
N SER A 7 63.29 -20.43 11.85
CA SER A 7 62.78 -19.17 11.28
C SER A 7 61.95 -19.41 10.01
N ILE A 8 62.36 -20.33 9.13
CA ILE A 8 61.60 -20.67 7.92
C ILE A 8 60.26 -21.31 8.28
N VAL A 9 60.24 -22.26 9.22
CA VAL A 9 59.01 -22.90 9.70
C VAL A 9 58.10 -21.89 10.37
N ALA A 10 58.62 -20.98 11.20
CA ALA A 10 57.83 -19.93 11.84
C ALA A 10 57.19 -18.96 10.81
N VAL A 11 57.93 -18.58 9.77
CA VAL A 11 57.42 -17.71 8.69
C VAL A 11 56.36 -18.43 7.84
N LEU A 12 56.55 -19.71 7.53
CA LEU A 12 55.55 -20.52 6.82
C LEU A 12 54.28 -20.75 7.66
N SER A 13 54.43 -20.95 8.97
CA SER A 13 53.30 -21.09 9.91
C SER A 13 52.49 -19.81 10.00
N LEU A 14 53.17 -18.65 10.04
CA LEU A 14 52.54 -17.33 10.10
C LEU A 14 51.87 -16.96 8.76
N ALA A 15 52.43 -17.38 7.63
CA ALA A 15 51.82 -17.20 6.32
C ALA A 15 50.55 -18.06 6.14
N ALA A 16 50.53 -19.29 6.67
CA ALA A 16 49.35 -20.15 6.64
C ALA A 16 48.19 -19.63 7.51
N LEU A 17 48.50 -18.88 8.58
CA LEU A 17 47.50 -18.23 9.43
C LEU A 17 46.83 -17.02 8.76
N MET A 18 47.47 -16.39 7.76
CA MET A 18 46.90 -15.23 7.07
C MET A 18 45.99 -15.58 5.88
N THR A 19 45.98 -16.83 5.42
CA THR A 19 45.09 -17.27 4.31
C THR A 19 43.71 -17.74 4.76
N GLN A 20 43.44 -17.83 6.07
CA GLN A 20 42.19 -18.41 6.61
C GLN A 20 41.17 -17.36 7.10
N CYS A 21 41.52 -16.07 7.12
CA CYS A 21 40.63 -15.01 7.61
C CYS A 21 39.71 -14.39 6.54
N GLY A 22 39.77 -14.84 5.28
CA GLY A 22 38.99 -14.24 4.20
C GLY A 22 37.51 -14.64 4.19
N ASP A 23 37.18 -15.83 4.69
CA ASP A 23 35.84 -16.45 4.50
C ASP A 23 35.05 -16.63 5.81
N PHE A 24 35.51 -16.02 6.90
CA PHE A 24 34.78 -16.03 8.18
C PHE A 24 33.61 -15.03 8.22
N LEU A 25 33.65 -14.02 7.34
CA LEU A 25 32.64 -12.95 7.24
C LEU A 25 31.85 -13.02 5.93
N SER A 26 32.01 -14.07 5.13
CA SER A 26 31.30 -14.29 3.88
C SER A 26 30.70 -15.70 3.85
N GLY A 27 29.56 -15.84 3.19
CA GLY A 27 28.84 -17.10 3.02
C GLY A 27 27.73 -17.35 4.04
N GLY A 28 26.74 -18.15 3.62
CA GLY A 28 25.68 -18.67 4.48
C GLY A 28 24.78 -17.59 5.08
N ILE A 29 24.64 -17.61 6.42
CA ILE A 29 23.75 -16.75 7.22
C ILE A 29 24.22 -15.29 7.27
N LEU A 30 25.50 -15.02 6.96
CA LEU A 30 26.10 -13.68 7.02
C LEU A 30 25.81 -12.85 5.76
N ASP A 31 25.72 -13.51 4.59
CA ASP A 31 25.33 -12.87 3.32
C ASP A 31 23.82 -12.96 3.06
N LYS A 32 23.15 -13.96 3.65
CA LYS A 32 21.70 -14.14 3.61
C LYS A 32 21.16 -14.05 5.03
N ASP A 33 20.91 -12.82 5.47
CA ASP A 33 20.23 -12.57 6.75
C ASP A 33 18.88 -13.29 6.74
N PRO A 34 18.68 -14.34 7.57
CA PRO A 34 17.44 -15.11 7.58
C PRO A 34 16.25 -14.30 8.11
N ASN A 35 16.50 -13.14 8.71
CA ASN A 35 15.46 -12.17 9.11
C ASN A 35 15.11 -11.18 7.99
N ARG A 36 15.83 -11.21 6.86
CA ARG A 36 15.53 -10.41 5.66
C ARG A 36 15.20 -11.34 4.50
N PRO A 37 13.92 -11.71 4.30
CA PRO A 37 13.53 -12.56 3.19
C PRO A 37 13.99 -11.94 1.87
N THR A 38 14.75 -12.71 1.08
CA THR A 38 15.27 -12.26 -0.22
C THR A 38 14.18 -12.15 -1.29
N GLU A 39 13.11 -12.91 -1.14
CA GLU A 39 11.89 -12.80 -1.94
C GLU A 39 10.68 -13.04 -1.04
N VAL A 40 9.75 -12.10 -1.01
CA VAL A 40 8.46 -12.28 -0.35
C VAL A 40 7.46 -12.80 -1.39
N PRO A 41 6.74 -13.91 -1.11
CA PRO A 41 5.70 -14.41 -2.01
C PRO A 41 4.66 -13.33 -2.31
N LEU A 42 4.17 -13.29 -3.55
CA LEU A 42 3.24 -12.24 -3.99
C LEU A 42 1.94 -12.21 -3.16
N TYR A 43 1.42 -13.39 -2.80
CA TYR A 43 0.26 -13.52 -1.91
C TYR A 43 0.50 -12.93 -0.50
N ALA A 44 1.72 -13.07 0.02
CA ALA A 44 2.08 -12.48 1.31
C ALA A 44 2.25 -10.95 1.22
N GLN A 45 2.75 -10.43 0.09
CA GLN A 45 2.77 -9.00 -0.19
C GLN A 45 1.33 -8.44 -0.27
N LEU A 46 0.43 -9.13 -0.97
CA LEU A 46 -0.99 -8.76 -1.05
C LEU A 46 -1.65 -8.71 0.33
N ALA A 47 -1.40 -9.71 1.18
CA ALA A 47 -1.89 -9.70 2.56
C ALA A 47 -1.29 -8.54 3.38
N GLY A 48 -0.04 -8.16 3.11
CA GLY A 48 0.67 -7.10 3.82
C GLY A 48 0.16 -5.68 3.54
N ILE A 49 -0.29 -5.38 2.32
CA ILE A 49 -0.76 -4.02 1.96
C ILE A 49 -2.13 -3.67 2.56
N GLN A 50 -2.98 -4.66 2.78
CA GLN A 50 -4.36 -4.50 3.27
C GLN A 50 -4.46 -3.77 4.62
N PRO A 51 -3.82 -4.24 5.70
CA PRO A 51 -3.91 -3.56 7.00
C PRO A 51 -3.35 -2.13 6.98
N VAL A 52 -2.45 -1.82 6.04
CA VAL A 52 -1.88 -0.48 5.87
C VAL A 52 -2.92 0.44 5.24
N THR A 53 -3.60 -0.03 4.19
CA THR A 53 -4.73 0.71 3.60
C THR A 53 -5.81 0.98 4.63
N TYR A 54 -6.19 -0.01 5.43
CA TYR A 54 -7.20 0.16 6.48
C TYR A 54 -6.73 1.09 7.60
N GLY A 55 -5.50 0.90 8.09
CA GLY A 55 -4.90 1.78 9.09
C GLY A 55 -4.82 3.25 8.63
N PHE A 56 -4.64 3.50 7.34
CA PHE A 56 -4.67 4.85 6.78
C PHE A 56 -6.07 5.48 6.82
N VAL A 57 -7.11 4.76 6.35
CA VAL A 57 -8.48 5.30 6.27
C VAL A 57 -9.21 5.34 7.62
N GLU A 58 -8.88 4.43 8.54
CA GLU A 58 -9.51 4.33 9.87
C GLU A 58 -8.67 5.00 10.98
N GLY A 59 -7.38 5.25 10.73
CA GLY A 59 -6.46 5.82 11.71
C GLY A 59 -6.50 7.34 11.77
N ASP A 60 -5.34 7.97 11.71
CA ASP A 60 -5.19 9.41 11.99
C ASP A 60 -6.04 10.29 11.07
N VAL A 61 -6.12 9.98 9.77
CA VAL A 61 -6.93 10.73 8.80
C VAL A 61 -8.42 10.58 9.09
N GLY A 62 -8.88 9.38 9.43
CA GLY A 62 -10.29 9.11 9.77
C GLY A 62 -10.70 9.81 11.07
N ILE A 63 -9.83 9.79 12.08
CA ILE A 63 -10.06 10.50 13.36
C ILE A 63 -10.05 12.01 13.15
N LEU A 64 -9.11 12.54 12.37
CA LEU A 64 -9.05 13.96 12.01
C LEU A 64 -10.36 14.43 11.39
N ALA A 65 -10.84 13.71 10.37
CA ALA A 65 -12.10 14.00 9.71
C ALA A 65 -13.28 13.93 10.70
N SER A 66 -13.29 12.94 11.60
CA SER A 66 -14.35 12.79 12.60
C SER A 66 -14.39 13.93 13.63
N VAL A 67 -13.23 14.44 14.04
CA VAL A 67 -13.12 15.61 14.93
C VAL A 67 -13.59 16.87 14.21
N TRP A 68 -13.11 17.11 12.98
CA TRP A 68 -13.48 18.30 12.21
C TRP A 68 -14.95 18.33 11.76
N MET A 69 -15.54 17.17 11.51
CA MET A 69 -16.98 17.01 11.27
C MET A 69 -17.81 17.00 12.56
N GLN A 70 -17.17 17.15 13.72
CA GLN A 70 -17.81 17.20 15.05
C GLN A 70 -18.59 15.91 15.41
N HIS A 71 -18.23 14.77 14.84
CA HIS A 71 -18.74 13.47 15.28
C HIS A 71 -18.19 13.08 16.65
N VAL A 72 -16.94 13.46 16.93
CA VAL A 72 -16.23 13.26 18.19
C VAL A 72 -15.46 14.52 18.57
N ALA A 73 -15.04 14.65 19.83
CA ALA A 73 -14.23 15.77 20.32
C ALA A 73 -12.83 15.31 20.70
N GLY A 74 -11.82 16.12 20.36
CA GLY A 74 -10.43 15.82 20.66
C GLY A 74 -10.03 16.30 22.06
N VAL A 75 -9.88 15.38 23.01
CA VAL A 75 -9.71 15.75 24.44
C VAL A 75 -8.29 15.61 24.97
N VAL A 76 -7.42 14.85 24.31
CA VAL A 76 -6.06 14.51 24.79
C VAL A 76 -5.06 14.38 23.62
N HIS A 77 -3.78 14.69 23.86
CA HIS A 77 -2.64 14.54 22.94
C HIS A 77 -2.86 15.21 21.57
N GLN A 78 -2.49 14.53 20.47
CA GLN A 78 -2.61 15.07 19.11
C GLN A 78 -4.07 15.39 18.75
N TYR A 79 -5.03 14.70 19.36
CA TYR A 79 -6.44 14.94 19.10
C TYR A 79 -6.92 16.30 19.63
N THR A 80 -6.33 16.80 20.73
CA THR A 80 -6.60 18.18 21.18
C THR A 80 -6.20 19.20 20.12
N ALA A 81 -5.06 18.99 19.45
CA ALA A 81 -4.61 19.87 18.38
C ALA A 81 -5.58 19.85 17.18
N TYR A 82 -6.19 18.70 16.86
CA TYR A 82 -7.24 18.60 15.84
C TYR A 82 -8.48 19.43 16.22
N ASP A 83 -8.90 19.38 17.49
CA ASP A 83 -10.11 20.03 18.01
C ASP A 83 -10.03 21.57 17.95
N VAL A 84 -8.84 22.12 18.18
CA VAL A 84 -8.59 23.58 18.16
C VAL A 84 -7.90 24.06 16.87
N PHE A 85 -7.81 23.21 15.85
CA PHE A 85 -7.18 23.51 14.55
C PHE A 85 -5.70 23.92 14.62
N GLU A 86 -4.97 23.45 15.62
CA GLU A 86 -3.52 23.66 15.78
C GLU A 86 -2.71 22.55 15.10
N VAL A 87 -2.95 22.32 13.80
CA VAL A 87 -2.30 21.24 13.05
C VAL A 87 -0.95 21.67 12.45
N THR A 88 0.06 20.80 12.59
CA THR A 88 1.40 20.98 12.01
C THR A 88 1.75 19.82 11.07
N SER A 89 2.79 19.99 10.24
CA SER A 89 3.26 18.94 9.33
C SER A 89 3.60 17.63 10.04
N ASP A 90 4.08 17.70 11.28
CA ASP A 90 4.50 16.52 12.03
C ASP A 90 3.36 15.53 12.29
N LEU A 91 2.13 16.02 12.40
CA LEU A 91 0.93 15.18 12.57
C LEU A 91 0.59 14.37 11.32
N PHE A 92 1.15 14.74 10.16
CA PHE A 92 0.86 14.09 8.89
C PHE A 92 2.03 13.27 8.36
N ASN A 93 3.20 13.26 9.02
CA ASN A 93 4.36 12.49 8.59
C ASN A 93 4.06 10.98 8.48
N GLY A 94 3.32 10.42 9.44
CA GLY A 94 2.90 9.01 9.44
C GLY A 94 1.95 8.68 8.29
N PRO A 95 0.77 9.33 8.20
CA PRO A 95 -0.16 9.12 7.09
C PRO A 95 0.47 9.37 5.72
N TRP A 96 1.33 10.39 5.60
CA TRP A 96 2.08 10.66 4.37
C TRP A 96 3.02 9.50 4.01
N ALA A 97 3.76 8.96 4.99
CA ALA A 97 4.62 7.81 4.78
C ALA A 97 3.83 6.57 4.33
N GLN A 98 2.66 6.30 4.89
CA GLN A 98 1.81 5.15 4.52
C GLN A 98 1.31 5.18 3.07
N ILE A 99 1.15 6.36 2.47
CA ILE A 99 0.72 6.48 1.06
C ILE A 99 1.84 6.06 0.12
N TYR A 100 3.09 6.39 0.43
CA TYR A 100 4.23 6.15 -0.47
C TYR A 100 5.00 4.89 -0.13
N GLN A 101 5.10 4.57 1.16
CA GLN A 101 5.91 3.51 1.76
C GLN A 101 5.00 2.62 2.63
N GLU A 102 5.59 1.71 3.40
CA GLU A 102 4.91 0.93 4.44
C GLU A 102 3.69 0.11 3.97
N GLY A 103 3.52 -0.17 2.68
CA GLY A 103 2.34 -0.82 2.11
C GLY A 103 1.59 0.01 1.06
N GLY A 104 1.93 1.30 0.91
CA GLY A 104 1.39 2.19 -0.11
C GLY A 104 2.02 1.99 -1.50
N LEU A 105 2.22 3.09 -2.24
CA LEU A 105 2.58 3.10 -3.66
C LEU A 105 3.78 2.23 -4.03
N VAL A 106 4.83 2.17 -3.19
CA VAL A 106 5.99 1.29 -3.44
C VAL A 106 5.56 -0.17 -3.53
N ASP A 107 4.75 -0.63 -2.57
CA ASP A 107 4.37 -2.03 -2.47
C ASP A 107 3.22 -2.37 -3.43
N THR A 108 2.21 -1.49 -3.56
CA THR A 108 1.08 -1.71 -4.49
C THR A 108 1.55 -1.81 -5.94
N ARG A 109 2.46 -0.92 -6.37
CA ARG A 109 2.98 -0.93 -7.76
C ARG A 109 3.93 -2.11 -8.01
N GLU A 110 4.71 -2.50 -7.00
CA GLU A 110 5.57 -3.68 -7.10
C GLU A 110 4.72 -4.97 -7.21
N ILE A 111 3.63 -5.08 -6.44
CA ILE A 111 2.66 -6.18 -6.56
C ILE A 111 2.04 -6.18 -7.96
N GLN A 112 1.57 -5.04 -8.45
CA GLN A 112 0.98 -4.93 -9.81
C GLN A 112 1.95 -5.39 -10.89
N LYS A 113 3.21 -4.95 -10.82
CA LYS A 113 4.26 -5.35 -11.76
C LYS A 113 4.49 -6.87 -11.73
N LYS A 114 4.75 -7.44 -10.55
CA LYS A 114 4.97 -8.89 -10.38
C LYS A 114 3.75 -9.72 -10.78
N ALA A 115 2.56 -9.23 -10.47
CA ALA A 115 1.31 -9.88 -10.85
C ALA A 115 1.14 -9.92 -12.37
N ALA A 116 1.42 -8.81 -13.07
CA ALA A 116 1.39 -8.74 -14.52
C ALA A 116 2.38 -9.72 -15.18
N GLU A 117 3.62 -9.78 -14.67
CA GLU A 117 4.66 -10.71 -15.15
C GLU A 117 4.24 -12.19 -15.01
N LYS A 118 3.45 -12.51 -13.97
CA LYS A 118 2.98 -13.87 -13.67
C LYS A 118 1.59 -14.19 -14.20
N GLY A 119 0.93 -13.24 -14.88
CA GLY A 119 -0.46 -13.39 -15.33
C GLY A 119 -1.48 -13.48 -14.19
N MET A 120 -1.13 -13.02 -12.98
CA MET A 120 -1.99 -13.06 -11.80
C MET A 120 -2.91 -11.83 -11.76
N ARG A 121 -3.87 -11.80 -12.68
CA ARG A 121 -4.75 -10.64 -12.93
C ARG A 121 -5.56 -10.23 -11.71
N VAL A 122 -6.15 -11.18 -10.99
CA VAL A 122 -6.96 -10.87 -9.80
C VAL A 122 -6.11 -10.18 -8.73
N ILE A 123 -4.88 -10.64 -8.50
CA ILE A 123 -3.96 -9.98 -7.56
C ILE A 123 -3.62 -8.56 -7.99
N SER A 124 -3.35 -8.36 -9.29
CA SER A 124 -3.11 -7.03 -9.87
C SER A 124 -4.30 -6.10 -9.62
N GLY A 125 -5.52 -6.55 -9.90
CA GLY A 125 -6.75 -5.80 -9.65
C GLY A 125 -6.92 -5.40 -8.18
N ILE A 126 -6.69 -6.32 -7.24
CA ILE A 126 -6.80 -6.02 -5.80
C ILE A 126 -5.77 -4.95 -5.38
N ALA A 127 -4.52 -5.07 -5.84
CA ALA A 127 -3.48 -4.09 -5.54
C ALA A 127 -3.79 -2.70 -6.12
N LYS A 128 -4.34 -2.65 -7.35
CA LYS A 128 -4.82 -1.40 -7.97
C LYS A 128 -5.95 -0.76 -7.16
N MET A 129 -6.88 -1.56 -6.64
CA MET A 129 -7.98 -1.05 -5.80
C MET A 129 -7.48 -0.43 -4.48
N HIS A 130 -6.47 -1.03 -3.85
CA HIS A 130 -5.86 -0.46 -2.64
C HIS A 130 -5.09 0.82 -2.94
N GLU A 131 -4.30 0.86 -4.02
CA GLU A 131 -3.66 2.10 -4.49
C GLU A 131 -4.69 3.19 -4.79
N ALA A 132 -5.77 2.85 -5.50
CA ALA A 132 -6.83 3.79 -5.84
C ALA A 132 -7.47 4.40 -4.57
N LEU A 133 -7.80 3.59 -3.57
CA LEU A 133 -8.39 4.07 -2.32
C LEU A 133 -7.44 4.99 -1.55
N LEU A 134 -6.16 4.59 -1.41
CA LEU A 134 -5.15 5.38 -0.73
C LEU A 134 -4.92 6.73 -1.42
N VAL A 135 -4.68 6.71 -2.73
CA VAL A 135 -4.29 7.88 -3.51
C VAL A 135 -5.45 8.86 -3.69
N ALA A 136 -6.68 8.38 -3.94
CA ALA A 136 -7.85 9.26 -3.99
C ALA A 136 -8.07 9.96 -2.65
N THR A 137 -8.05 9.19 -1.55
CA THR A 137 -8.21 9.75 -0.21
C THR A 137 -7.10 10.76 0.12
N ALA A 138 -5.86 10.49 -0.29
CA ALA A 138 -4.75 11.43 -0.11
C ALA A 138 -4.95 12.72 -0.90
N ALA A 139 -5.36 12.62 -2.16
CA ALA A 139 -5.67 13.80 -2.96
C ALA A 139 -6.85 14.59 -2.36
N ASP A 140 -7.86 13.92 -1.80
CA ASP A 140 -8.97 14.58 -1.10
C ASP A 140 -8.52 15.36 0.14
N VAL A 141 -7.54 14.85 0.89
CA VAL A 141 -7.04 15.46 2.14
C VAL A 141 -6.02 16.58 1.89
N TRP A 142 -5.05 16.35 1.00
CA TRP A 142 -3.92 17.27 0.80
C TRP A 142 -3.95 18.06 -0.52
N GLY A 143 -4.85 17.72 -1.44
CA GLY A 143 -4.94 18.35 -2.75
C GLY A 143 -3.92 17.77 -3.75
N ASP A 144 -3.02 18.62 -4.22
CA ASP A 144 -1.97 18.21 -5.16
C ASP A 144 -0.96 17.30 -4.42
N ILE A 145 -0.60 16.17 -5.02
CA ILE A 145 0.33 15.19 -4.44
C ILE A 145 1.24 14.56 -5.51
N PRO A 146 2.45 14.10 -5.17
CA PRO A 146 3.23 13.29 -6.10
C PRO A 146 2.56 11.98 -6.46
N TYR A 147 2.36 11.69 -7.75
CA TYR A 147 1.73 10.43 -8.16
C TYR A 147 2.28 9.82 -9.46
N SER A 148 2.27 10.58 -10.55
CA SER A 148 2.70 10.14 -11.88
C SER A 148 4.21 9.86 -11.95
N GLU A 149 5.01 10.63 -11.21
CA GLU A 149 6.47 10.44 -11.10
C GLU A 149 6.88 9.68 -9.84
N ALA A 150 5.93 9.37 -8.96
CA ALA A 150 6.21 8.69 -7.71
C ALA A 150 6.73 7.25 -7.95
N VAL A 151 7.56 6.75 -7.03
CA VAL A 151 8.12 5.39 -7.09
C VAL A 151 9.01 5.15 -8.33
N ASN A 152 9.45 6.21 -9.01
CA ASN A 152 10.44 6.12 -10.06
C ASN A 152 11.86 6.31 -9.46
N PRO A 153 12.74 5.28 -9.48
CA PRO A 153 14.08 5.40 -8.91
C PRO A 153 14.97 6.43 -9.62
N ASP A 154 14.65 6.79 -10.87
CA ASP A 154 15.38 7.79 -11.64
C ASP A 154 14.95 9.24 -11.30
N ILE A 155 13.86 9.42 -10.54
CA ILE A 155 13.32 10.73 -10.16
C ILE A 155 13.42 10.90 -8.64
N THR A 156 14.42 11.67 -8.20
CA THR A 156 14.68 11.90 -6.78
C THR A 156 13.77 12.94 -6.14
N SER A 157 13.15 13.79 -6.94
CA SER A 157 12.19 14.82 -6.49
C SER A 157 10.95 14.81 -7.40
N PRO A 158 10.01 13.87 -7.18
CA PRO A 158 8.78 13.80 -7.95
C PRO A 158 7.97 15.10 -7.86
N LYS A 159 7.40 15.55 -8.98
CA LYS A 159 6.49 16.70 -8.98
C LYS A 159 5.19 16.40 -8.25
N PHE A 160 4.54 17.46 -7.79
CA PHE A 160 3.17 17.38 -7.28
C PHE A 160 2.23 17.49 -8.48
N ASP A 161 1.43 16.46 -8.68
CA ASP A 161 0.39 16.45 -9.71
C ASP A 161 -0.87 17.13 -9.18
N LYS A 162 -1.61 17.77 -10.07
CA LYS A 162 -2.85 18.45 -9.66
C LYS A 162 -3.84 17.45 -9.10
N GLN A 163 -4.58 17.82 -8.06
CA GLN A 163 -5.62 16.98 -7.45
C GLN A 163 -6.58 16.37 -8.48
N SER A 164 -6.98 17.14 -9.51
CA SER A 164 -7.85 16.66 -10.57
C SER A 164 -7.17 15.67 -11.53
N GLU A 165 -5.87 15.83 -11.79
CA GLU A 165 -5.08 14.90 -12.61
C GLU A 165 -4.87 13.58 -11.86
N VAL A 166 -4.60 13.64 -10.55
CA VAL A 166 -4.50 12.46 -9.68
C VAL A 166 -5.81 11.68 -9.67
N HIS A 167 -6.96 12.33 -9.44
CA HIS A 167 -8.25 11.65 -9.45
C HIS A 167 -8.59 11.03 -10.80
N ASN A 168 -8.30 11.69 -11.93
CA ASN A 168 -8.51 11.09 -13.25
C ASN A 168 -7.64 9.85 -13.44
N ALA A 169 -6.37 9.92 -13.06
CA ALA A 169 -5.46 8.77 -13.16
C ALA A 169 -5.86 7.62 -12.21
N VAL A 170 -6.46 7.92 -11.06
CA VAL A 170 -7.06 6.90 -10.18
C VAL A 170 -8.31 6.28 -10.82
N LEU A 171 -9.18 7.05 -11.48
CA LEU A 171 -10.33 6.50 -12.20
C LEU A 171 -9.88 5.53 -13.30
N ASP A 172 -8.85 5.90 -14.07
CA ASP A 172 -8.25 5.02 -15.08
C ASP A 172 -7.64 3.74 -14.46
N LEU A 173 -7.02 3.87 -13.28
CA LEU A 173 -6.48 2.73 -12.53
C LEU A 173 -7.60 1.77 -12.09
N ILE A 174 -8.74 2.30 -11.63
CA ILE A 174 -9.90 1.50 -11.24
C ILE A 174 -10.50 0.79 -12.46
N ASP A 175 -10.59 1.46 -13.61
CA ASP A 175 -11.04 0.81 -14.86
C ASP A 175 -10.13 -0.36 -15.25
N SER A 176 -8.81 -0.17 -15.13
CA SER A 176 -7.85 -1.26 -15.35
C SER A 176 -7.98 -2.39 -14.31
N ALA A 177 -8.39 -2.10 -13.07
CA ALA A 177 -8.69 -3.12 -12.07
C ALA A 177 -9.94 -3.93 -12.45
N ILE A 178 -11.00 -3.27 -12.93
CA ILE A 178 -12.21 -3.92 -13.45
C ILE A 178 -11.88 -4.86 -14.61
N GLU A 179 -11.01 -4.45 -15.54
CA GLU A 179 -10.53 -5.32 -16.62
C GLU A 179 -9.81 -6.57 -16.08
N ASP A 180 -8.91 -6.39 -15.11
CA ASP A 180 -8.20 -7.50 -14.47
C ASP A 180 -9.16 -8.46 -13.74
N PHE A 181 -10.18 -7.96 -13.06
CA PHE A 181 -11.19 -8.78 -12.39
C PHE A 181 -12.06 -9.56 -13.38
N ASN A 182 -12.42 -8.95 -14.52
CA ASN A 182 -13.19 -9.61 -15.57
C ASN A 182 -12.37 -10.69 -16.30
N ALA A 183 -11.06 -10.50 -16.45
CA ALA A 183 -10.18 -11.52 -17.01
C ALA A 183 -10.08 -12.76 -16.10
N GLY A 184 -10.20 -12.56 -14.78
CA GLY A 184 -10.12 -13.62 -13.78
C GLY A 184 -8.71 -14.21 -13.64
N GLN A 185 -8.58 -15.23 -12.79
CA GLN A 185 -7.32 -15.91 -12.54
C GLN A 185 -7.56 -17.37 -12.15
N GLU A 186 -6.83 -18.28 -12.79
CA GLU A 186 -6.86 -19.70 -12.41
C GLU A 186 -6.11 -19.92 -11.09
N ASN A 187 -6.63 -20.81 -10.24
CA ASN A 187 -6.01 -21.23 -8.97
C ASN A 187 -5.65 -20.05 -8.03
N PHE A 188 -6.43 -18.97 -8.04
CA PHE A 188 -6.26 -17.91 -7.06
C PHE A 188 -6.65 -18.42 -5.67
N ASP A 189 -5.69 -18.43 -4.74
CA ASP A 189 -5.96 -18.64 -3.32
C ASP A 189 -6.48 -17.34 -2.71
N GLY A 190 -7.81 -17.25 -2.59
CA GLY A 190 -8.50 -16.09 -2.03
C GLY A 190 -8.25 -15.86 -0.55
N SER A 191 -7.59 -16.77 0.18
CA SER A 191 -7.34 -16.60 1.63
C SER A 191 -6.45 -15.41 1.98
N TYR A 192 -5.71 -14.88 1.01
CA TYR A 192 -4.87 -13.69 1.18
C TYR A 192 -5.59 -12.37 0.81
N ASP A 193 -6.85 -12.45 0.38
CA ASP A 193 -7.75 -11.31 0.24
C ASP A 193 -8.71 -11.28 1.43
N PHE A 194 -8.42 -10.41 2.39
CA PHE A 194 -9.18 -10.26 3.63
C PHE A 194 -10.47 -9.46 3.44
N ALA A 195 -10.67 -8.80 2.30
CA ALA A 195 -11.90 -8.07 2.02
C ALA A 195 -12.99 -9.01 1.48
N PHE A 196 -12.69 -9.75 0.41
CA PHE A 196 -13.70 -10.49 -0.35
C PHE A 196 -13.34 -11.95 -0.62
N GLY A 197 -12.25 -12.46 -0.06
CA GLY A 197 -11.85 -13.85 -0.24
C GLY A 197 -11.62 -14.23 -1.71
N GLY A 198 -11.23 -13.27 -2.55
CA GLY A 198 -11.04 -13.43 -3.98
C GLY A 198 -12.30 -13.35 -4.84
N ASN A 199 -13.41 -12.90 -4.27
CA ASN A 199 -14.64 -12.71 -5.04
C ASN A 199 -14.53 -11.49 -5.96
N THR A 200 -14.23 -11.73 -7.23
CA THR A 200 -14.06 -10.67 -8.24
C THR A 200 -15.33 -9.88 -8.50
N ALA A 201 -16.52 -10.49 -8.35
CA ALA A 201 -17.78 -9.76 -8.53
C ALA A 201 -17.99 -8.70 -7.43
N LYS A 202 -17.60 -9.00 -6.18
CA LYS A 202 -17.62 -8.01 -5.09
C LYS A 202 -16.57 -6.92 -5.31
N TRP A 203 -15.38 -7.28 -5.78
CA TRP A 203 -14.35 -6.30 -6.16
C TRP A 203 -14.80 -5.36 -7.28
N ILE A 204 -15.49 -5.86 -8.31
CA ILE A 204 -16.06 -5.03 -9.38
C ILE A 204 -17.13 -4.07 -8.83
N GLN A 205 -18.01 -4.54 -7.93
CA GLN A 205 -18.97 -3.66 -7.25
C GLN A 205 -18.28 -2.58 -6.42
N ALA A 206 -17.23 -2.94 -5.66
CA ALA A 206 -16.44 -1.98 -4.88
C ALA A 206 -15.73 -0.96 -5.78
N ALA A 207 -15.22 -1.39 -6.94
CA ALA A 207 -14.62 -0.52 -7.95
C ALA A 207 -15.61 0.52 -8.46
N HIS A 208 -16.80 0.10 -8.89
CA HIS A 208 -17.87 1.02 -9.32
C HIS A 208 -18.30 1.97 -8.19
N THR A 209 -18.41 1.49 -6.95
CA THR A 209 -18.72 2.35 -5.79
C THR A 209 -17.63 3.39 -5.53
N LEU A 210 -16.35 3.03 -5.65
CA LEU A 210 -15.24 3.97 -5.48
C LEU A 210 -15.21 5.02 -6.61
N LYS A 211 -15.45 4.61 -7.87
CA LYS A 211 -15.63 5.54 -8.99
C LYS A 211 -16.76 6.53 -8.72
N ALA A 212 -17.92 6.03 -8.28
CA ALA A 212 -19.05 6.87 -7.94
C ALA A 212 -18.70 7.91 -6.86
N ARG A 213 -17.97 7.50 -5.80
CA ARG A 213 -17.49 8.40 -4.75
C ARG A 213 -16.59 9.51 -5.30
N ILE A 214 -15.58 9.14 -6.09
CA ILE A 214 -14.63 10.11 -6.69
C ILE A 214 -15.35 11.08 -7.62
N LEU A 215 -16.22 10.58 -8.50
CA LEU A 215 -16.98 11.41 -9.44
C LEU A 215 -17.89 12.39 -8.70
N LEU A 216 -18.59 11.92 -7.66
CA LEU A 216 -19.47 12.77 -6.86
C LEU A 216 -18.69 13.87 -6.14
N ASN A 217 -17.47 13.59 -5.66
CA ASN A 217 -16.61 14.60 -5.03
C ASN A 217 -16.29 15.78 -5.98
N TRP A 218 -16.25 15.53 -7.29
CA TRP A 218 -16.00 16.55 -8.32
C TRP A 218 -17.28 17.12 -8.95
N ALA A 219 -18.47 16.70 -8.54
CA ALA A 219 -19.71 17.02 -9.25
C ALA A 219 -20.12 18.49 -9.19
N GLU A 220 -19.72 19.23 -8.16
CA GLU A 220 -19.95 20.69 -8.12
C GLU A 220 -19.05 21.44 -9.12
N VAL A 221 -17.81 20.96 -9.33
CA VAL A 221 -16.87 21.54 -10.30
C VAL A 221 -17.22 21.14 -11.73
N LYS A 222 -17.70 19.90 -11.91
CA LYS A 222 -18.09 19.31 -13.20
C LYS A 222 -19.50 18.69 -13.08
N PRO A 223 -20.57 19.46 -13.31
CA PRO A 223 -21.95 18.98 -13.12
C PRO A 223 -22.33 17.70 -13.86
N GLU A 224 -21.68 17.40 -14.99
CA GLU A 224 -21.83 16.13 -15.70
C GLU A 224 -21.48 14.90 -14.84
N ASN A 225 -20.64 15.06 -13.83
CA ASN A 225 -20.27 13.98 -12.92
C ASN A 225 -21.42 13.52 -12.03
N TYR A 226 -22.48 14.31 -11.80
CA TYR A 226 -23.66 13.83 -11.08
C TYR A 226 -24.27 12.61 -11.78
N GLN A 227 -24.43 12.68 -13.10
CA GLN A 227 -24.98 11.58 -13.87
C GLN A 227 -23.98 10.42 -13.97
N ALA A 228 -22.69 10.71 -14.14
CA ALA A 228 -21.67 9.68 -14.18
C ALA A 228 -21.60 8.91 -12.86
N ALA A 229 -21.60 9.60 -11.72
CA ALA A 229 -21.60 8.99 -10.40
C ALA A 229 -22.84 8.11 -10.16
N LEU A 230 -24.02 8.53 -10.63
CA LEU A 230 -25.23 7.72 -10.54
C LEU A 230 -25.12 6.43 -11.37
N ASN A 231 -24.56 6.51 -12.58
CA ASN A 231 -24.37 5.34 -13.43
C ASN A 231 -23.39 4.33 -12.81
N GLU A 232 -22.33 4.82 -12.18
CA GLU A 232 -21.37 3.99 -11.44
C GLU A 232 -22.02 3.39 -10.18
N ALA A 233 -22.76 4.18 -9.40
CA ALA A 233 -23.44 3.71 -8.19
C ALA A 233 -24.46 2.58 -8.45
N GLN A 234 -25.15 2.61 -9.60
CA GLN A 234 -26.08 1.55 -10.01
C GLN A 234 -25.41 0.19 -10.27
N GLN A 235 -24.10 0.20 -10.57
CA GLN A 235 -23.28 -1.00 -10.77
C GLN A 235 -22.48 -1.36 -9.51
N GLY A 236 -22.52 -0.51 -8.49
CA GLY A 236 -21.76 -0.65 -7.27
C GLY A 236 -22.35 -1.65 -6.27
N ILE A 237 -21.84 -1.58 -5.05
CA ILE A 237 -22.27 -2.38 -3.91
C ILE A 237 -23.78 -2.20 -3.68
N SER A 238 -24.53 -3.29 -3.77
CA SER A 238 -26.00 -3.30 -3.73
C SER A 238 -26.58 -3.94 -2.46
N SER A 239 -25.73 -4.50 -1.60
CA SER A 239 -26.13 -5.12 -0.32
C SER A 239 -24.97 -5.09 0.68
N PHE A 240 -25.29 -5.28 1.96
CA PHE A 240 -24.30 -5.27 3.05
C PHE A 240 -23.18 -6.30 2.85
N GLU A 241 -23.48 -7.47 2.28
CA GLU A 241 -22.49 -8.51 2.01
C GLU A 241 -21.42 -8.09 0.98
N GLY A 242 -21.69 -7.06 0.18
CA GLY A 242 -20.75 -6.49 -0.79
C GLY A 242 -19.90 -5.36 -0.21
N ASN A 243 -20.09 -4.97 1.04
CA ASN A 243 -19.32 -3.89 1.66
C ASN A 243 -17.84 -4.25 1.71
N TRP A 244 -16.99 -3.37 1.18
CA TRP A 244 -15.55 -3.46 1.39
C TRP A 244 -15.24 -2.98 2.81
N VAL A 245 -15.02 -3.94 3.71
CA VAL A 245 -14.75 -3.69 5.14
C VAL A 245 -13.38 -4.24 5.49
N ALA A 246 -12.68 -3.56 6.40
CA ALA A 246 -11.45 -4.07 6.96
C ALA A 246 -11.74 -5.28 7.87
N HIS A 247 -10.92 -6.33 7.74
CA HIS A 247 -10.93 -7.46 8.66
C HIS A 247 -9.94 -7.19 9.79
N HIS A 248 -10.45 -7.02 11.02
CA HIS A 248 -9.62 -6.82 12.21
C HIS A 248 -9.54 -8.09 13.05
N SER A 249 -10.70 -8.65 13.43
CA SER A 249 -10.77 -9.93 14.11
C SER A 249 -12.13 -10.60 13.93
N ASP A 250 -12.17 -11.90 14.22
CA ASP A 250 -13.41 -12.68 14.26
C ASP A 250 -14.10 -12.60 15.64
N ASN A 251 -13.54 -11.83 16.58
CA ASN A 251 -14.11 -11.67 17.91
C ASN A 251 -15.28 -10.67 17.88
N VAL A 252 -16.39 -11.05 18.53
CA VAL A 252 -17.55 -10.17 18.67
C VAL A 252 -17.16 -8.93 19.49
N GLY A 253 -17.33 -7.74 18.90
CA GLY A 253 -17.00 -6.44 19.52
C GLY A 253 -15.67 -5.83 19.09
N GLU A 254 -14.87 -6.53 18.28
CA GLU A 254 -13.61 -6.07 17.68
C GLU A 254 -13.75 -5.84 16.16
N GLN A 255 -14.99 -5.67 15.69
CA GLN A 255 -15.32 -5.28 14.32
C GLN A 255 -15.47 -3.76 14.25
N ASN A 256 -15.19 -3.16 13.09
CA ASN A 256 -15.44 -1.73 12.87
C ASN A 256 -16.92 -1.40 13.15
N ILE A 257 -17.13 -0.28 13.85
CA ILE A 257 -18.46 0.24 14.21
C ILE A 257 -19.13 0.85 12.97
#